data_AF-A0A6A6E1A0-F1
#
_entry.id   AF-A0A6A6E1A0-F1
#
_cell.length_a   1.000
_cell.length_b   1.000
_cell.length_c   1.000
_cell.angle_alpha   90.00
_cell.angle_beta   90.00
_cell.angle_gamma   90.00
#
_symmetry.space_group_name_H-M   'P 1'
#
loop_
_entity.id
_entity.type
_entity.pdbx_description
1 polymer ?
#
loop_
_entity_poly.entity_id
_entity_poly.type
_entity_poly.pdbx_seq_one_letter_code
_entity_poly.pdbx_strand_id
1 'polypeptide(L)'
;FISFLSLSSAYAIPSAILPLNLHSRQAPKLRAGSWLVTYKPSISSSTTYDGYFRVSSNSSSLFVSGDLYTRTTQPNPTDGIPILPRKSYWTFVRTTKLTPGSNGGFSLGLEYFCFENFTDSNNYTKWGPEPVDGGYSVDLSSASAPTGYPDPTNYFEGDVKFAGNSSVAGRLTMGWVNDYFHKFTLEIGSVRGLARPDMDSSRKYTWKSVFNDAGYDIIVEQGKNDIPEPSNPDLPTGMWTNEQEHSTMLQYRKPVDFDKEWRYFLLIVRLLQGVERGAMIDGGYDYNNLPREGTAVANDWIVGTKWDGSNETRVDWGPKKGEKFVNLHDAWFRACLHEVGHFFNLDHPTNFEQGIMTDSVSYAFAGNDGTTPEQFPDHIKEDSFKFTDYQKFLMAHLSDVHTRPGLTMFGAAAQ
;
A
#
# COMPACT_ATOMS: atom_id res chain seq x y z
N PHE A 1 -12.46 -5.51 -33.17
CA PHE A 1 -13.37 -4.50 -32.59
C PHE A 1 -13.47 -4.79 -31.10
N ILE A 2 -13.03 -3.83 -30.28
CA ILE A 2 -12.97 -3.77 -28.80
C ILE A 2 -12.19 -4.91 -28.13
N SER A 3 -10.86 -4.87 -28.28
CA SER A 3 -9.92 -5.43 -27.31
C SER A 3 -9.79 -4.44 -26.15
N PHE A 4 -10.09 -4.86 -24.92
CA PHE A 4 -9.68 -4.17 -23.70
C PHE A 4 -8.15 -4.22 -23.60
N LEU A 5 -7.51 -3.35 -24.38
CA LEU A 5 -6.30 -2.69 -23.97
C LEU A 5 -6.67 -1.97 -22.67
N SER A 6 -6.13 -2.46 -21.56
CA SER A 6 -5.91 -1.63 -20.39
C SER A 6 -5.46 -0.26 -20.89
N LEU A 7 -6.16 0.79 -20.48
CA LEU A 7 -5.90 2.19 -20.79
C LEU A 7 -4.48 2.59 -20.32
N SER A 8 -3.47 2.17 -21.07
CA SER A 8 -2.14 2.76 -21.10
C SER A 8 -2.17 3.89 -22.12
N SER A 9 -2.89 4.96 -21.81
CA SER A 9 -2.78 6.25 -22.49
C SER A 9 -3.50 7.32 -21.69
N ALA A 10 -2.91 7.71 -20.56
CA ALA A 10 -3.03 9.08 -20.09
C ALA A 10 -1.76 9.81 -20.50
N TYR A 11 -1.97 10.83 -21.31
CA TYR A 11 -1.01 11.80 -21.78
C TYR A 11 0.01 12.20 -20.71
N ALA A 12 1.28 12.25 -21.11
CA ALA A 12 2.29 13.06 -20.45
C ALA A 12 1.79 14.52 -20.40
N ILE A 13 1.26 14.90 -19.24
CA ILE A 13 0.97 16.27 -18.79
C ILE A 13 1.85 16.44 -17.56
N PRO A 14 2.56 17.57 -17.41
CA PRO A 14 3.81 17.62 -16.66
C PRO A 14 3.58 17.22 -15.22
N SER A 15 4.24 16.14 -14.82
CA SER A 15 4.75 15.86 -13.48
C SER A 15 4.17 16.81 -12.41
N ALA A 16 3.01 16.46 -11.84
CA ALA A 16 2.61 16.94 -10.53
C ALA A 16 3.37 16.08 -9.51
N ILE A 17 4.67 16.33 -9.49
CA ILE A 17 5.75 15.63 -8.80
C ILE A 17 5.36 15.33 -7.35
N LEU A 18 5.03 14.07 -7.02
CA LEU A 18 5.64 13.51 -5.82
C LEU A 18 7.15 13.76 -5.97
N PRO A 19 7.81 14.46 -5.03
CA PRO A 19 9.23 14.79 -5.14
C PRO A 19 10.03 13.52 -5.35
N LEU A 20 10.50 13.35 -6.59
CA LEU A 20 11.44 12.34 -7.06
C LEU A 20 12.80 12.37 -6.33
N ASN A 21 12.92 13.14 -5.25
CA ASN A 21 14.13 13.32 -4.46
C ASN A 21 13.77 13.48 -2.97
N LEU A 22 13.35 12.39 -2.31
CA LEU A 22 13.47 12.29 -0.86
C LEU A 22 14.97 12.13 -0.56
N HIS A 23 15.65 13.24 -0.33
CA HIS A 23 17.10 13.28 -0.17
C HIS A 23 17.58 12.47 1.04
N SER A 24 18.62 11.67 0.82
CA SER A 24 19.37 10.97 1.85
C SER A 24 20.36 11.91 2.53
N ARG A 25 20.55 11.77 3.86
CA ARG A 25 21.82 12.02 4.59
C ARG A 25 21.68 11.72 6.10
N GLN A 26 22.76 11.17 6.66
CA GLN A 26 22.84 10.52 7.98
C GLN A 26 22.64 11.47 9.18
N ALA A 27 21.71 11.13 10.09
CA ALA A 27 21.79 11.42 11.53
C ALA A 27 22.30 10.18 12.29
N PRO A 28 22.79 10.28 13.54
CA PRO A 28 23.11 9.11 14.35
C PRO A 28 21.81 8.35 14.64
N LYS A 29 21.69 7.16 14.03
CA LYS A 29 20.75 6.06 14.32
C LYS A 29 19.37 6.48 14.86
N LEU A 30 18.59 7.25 14.08
CA LEU A 30 17.15 7.31 14.32
C LEU A 30 16.60 5.90 14.09
N ARG A 31 15.92 5.34 15.10
CA ARG A 31 15.38 3.97 15.03
C ARG A 31 14.34 3.88 13.90
N ALA A 32 14.47 2.84 13.07
CA ALA A 32 13.50 2.57 12.01
C ALA A 32 12.14 2.16 12.60
N GLY A 33 11.08 2.39 11.83
CA GLY A 33 9.70 2.02 12.17
C GLY A 33 8.78 3.24 12.28
N SER A 34 7.71 3.08 13.06
CA SER A 34 6.67 4.09 13.25
C SER A 34 6.89 4.89 14.53
N TRP A 35 6.67 6.20 14.41
CA TRP A 35 6.83 7.19 15.48
C TRP A 35 5.55 7.98 15.63
N LEU A 36 4.94 7.97 16.80
CA LEU A 36 3.79 8.82 17.09
C LEU A 36 4.25 10.27 17.22
N VAL A 37 3.62 11.17 16.47
CA VAL A 37 3.96 12.59 16.39
C VAL A 37 2.79 13.46 16.85
N THR A 38 3.11 14.51 17.59
CA THR A 38 2.17 15.60 17.91
C THR A 38 2.78 16.92 17.49
N TYR A 39 2.04 17.71 16.73
CA TYR A 39 2.37 19.10 16.42
C TYR A 39 1.34 20.04 17.05
N LYS A 40 1.80 20.95 17.90
CA LYS A 40 0.99 21.98 18.55
C LYS A 40 1.43 23.37 18.09
N PRO A 41 0.66 24.07 17.24
CA PRO A 41 1.01 25.42 16.82
C PRO A 41 1.05 26.40 18.01
N SER A 42 1.88 27.44 17.90
CA SER A 42 2.07 28.45 18.95
C SER A 42 0.94 29.48 19.04
N ILE A 43 0.07 29.55 18.03
CA ILE A 43 -1.04 30.50 17.98
C ILE A 43 -2.09 30.09 19.02
N SER A 44 -2.57 31.05 19.83
CA SER A 44 -3.65 30.82 20.79
C SER A 44 -4.89 30.28 20.08
N SER A 45 -5.57 29.28 20.67
CA SER A 45 -6.74 28.58 20.10
C SER A 45 -6.48 27.75 18.83
N SER A 46 -5.22 27.48 18.48
CA SER A 46 -4.90 26.59 17.36
C SER A 46 -5.24 25.13 17.64
N THR A 47 -5.66 24.46 16.57
CA THR A 47 -5.86 23.01 16.53
C THR A 47 -4.54 22.29 16.76
N THR A 48 -4.53 21.27 17.62
CA THR A 48 -3.39 20.35 17.73
C THR A 48 -3.52 19.26 16.68
N TYR A 49 -2.40 18.81 16.13
CA TYR A 49 -2.36 17.75 15.14
C TYR A 49 -1.61 16.55 15.69
N ASP A 50 -2.15 15.37 15.43
CA ASP A 50 -1.52 14.09 15.74
C ASP A 50 -1.30 13.29 14.47
N GLY A 51 -0.31 12.43 14.48
CA GLY A 51 0.02 11.65 13.31
C GLY A 51 1.14 10.69 13.61
N TYR A 52 1.75 10.19 12.55
CA TYR A 52 2.92 9.34 12.72
C TYR A 52 3.92 9.57 11.60
N PHE A 53 5.19 9.47 11.97
CA PHE A 53 6.30 9.45 11.05
C PHE A 53 6.75 8.02 10.84
N ARG A 54 7.19 7.73 9.62
CA ARG A 54 7.76 6.45 9.21
C ARG A 54 9.22 6.72 8.89
N VAL A 55 10.09 6.03 9.61
CA VAL A 55 11.53 6.15 9.49
C VAL A 55 12.05 4.86 8.89
N SER A 56 12.55 4.90 7.66
CA SER A 56 13.20 3.75 7.02
C SER A 56 14.66 4.07 6.69
N SER A 57 15.47 3.03 6.51
CA SER A 57 16.86 3.19 6.07
C SER A 57 17.24 2.13 5.05
N ASN A 58 18.10 2.48 4.12
CA ASN A 58 18.89 1.54 3.34
C ASN A 58 20.39 1.74 3.63
N SER A 59 21.27 1.07 2.90
CA SER A 59 22.72 1.12 3.12
C SER A 59 23.33 2.53 3.00
N SER A 60 22.64 3.46 2.34
CA SER A 60 23.16 4.79 2.00
C SER A 60 22.32 5.95 2.54
N SER A 61 21.10 5.68 3.01
CA SER A 61 20.06 6.70 3.18
C SER A 61 19.14 6.40 4.35
N LEU A 62 18.68 7.44 5.05
CA LEU A 62 17.54 7.40 5.96
C LEU A 62 16.43 8.26 5.36
N PHE A 63 15.20 7.77 5.42
CA PHE A 63 14.02 8.44 4.90
C PHE A 63 13.03 8.65 6.03
N VAL A 64 12.42 9.84 6.06
CA VAL A 64 11.39 10.21 7.03
C VAL A 64 10.24 10.88 6.29
N SER A 65 9.05 10.31 6.39
CA SER A 65 7.80 10.95 5.96
C SER A 65 6.71 10.65 6.96
N GLY A 66 5.59 11.35 6.88
CA GLY A 66 4.50 11.18 7.84
C GLY A 66 3.18 11.70 7.33
N ASP A 67 2.15 11.51 8.13
CA ASP A 67 0.84 12.12 7.94
C ASP A 67 0.41 12.76 9.25
N LEU A 68 -0.21 13.93 9.17
CA LEU A 68 -0.81 14.58 10.32
C LEU A 68 -2.32 14.74 10.11
N TYR A 69 -3.03 14.61 11.23
CA TYR A 69 -4.47 14.64 11.35
C TYR A 69 -4.84 15.68 12.40
N THR A 70 -5.95 16.38 12.19
CA THR A 70 -6.57 17.22 13.21
C THR A 70 -6.93 16.35 14.42
N ARG A 71 -6.41 16.71 15.60
CA ARG A 71 -6.67 15.97 16.85
C ARG A 71 -8.16 15.97 17.16
N THR A 72 -8.73 14.78 17.18
CA THR A 72 -10.08 14.52 17.73
C THR A 72 -10.01 13.78 19.06
N THR A 73 -9.02 12.90 19.21
CA THR A 73 -8.66 12.18 20.44
C THR A 73 -7.15 12.00 20.44
N GLN A 74 -6.52 12.09 21.59
CA GLN A 74 -5.07 11.86 21.71
C GLN A 74 -4.78 10.36 21.53
N PRO A 75 -3.92 9.96 20.57
CA PRO A 75 -3.57 8.56 20.38
C PRO A 75 -2.80 8.01 21.59
N ASN A 76 -3.05 6.75 21.94
CA ASN A 76 -2.34 6.07 23.00
C ASN A 76 -1.12 5.32 22.43
N PRO A 77 0.12 5.63 22.85
CA PRO A 77 1.31 4.96 22.34
C PRO A 77 1.32 3.43 22.55
N THR A 78 0.57 2.91 23.53
CA THR A 78 0.48 1.45 23.77
C THR A 78 -0.28 0.71 22.68
N ASP A 79 -1.07 1.42 21.87
CA ASP A 79 -1.86 0.84 20.77
C ASP A 79 -0.99 0.60 19.51
N GLY A 80 0.31 0.95 19.58
CA GLY A 80 1.29 0.79 18.52
C GLY A 80 1.11 1.83 17.42
N ILE A 81 1.11 1.38 16.16
CA ILE A 81 0.89 2.25 14.99
C ILE A 81 -0.50 2.85 15.08
N PRO A 82 -0.65 4.19 15.14
CA PRO A 82 -1.95 4.82 15.28
C PRO A 82 -2.75 4.71 13.98
N ILE A 83 -4.05 4.42 14.10
CA ILE A 83 -5.02 4.53 13.00
C ILE A 83 -5.93 5.70 13.35
N LEU A 84 -5.86 6.76 12.54
CA LEU A 84 -6.56 8.02 12.78
C LEU A 84 -7.74 8.17 11.82
N PRO A 85 -8.84 8.85 12.19
CA PRO A 85 -10.02 8.95 11.33
C PRO A 85 -9.73 9.67 10.01
N ARG A 86 -10.20 9.12 8.89
CA ARG A 86 -9.96 9.68 7.54
C ARG A 86 -10.42 11.13 7.40
N LYS A 87 -11.58 11.46 7.96
CA LYS A 87 -12.14 12.83 7.97
C LYS A 87 -11.26 13.86 8.70
N SER A 88 -10.31 13.40 9.50
CA SER A 88 -9.39 14.26 10.25
C SER A 88 -8.06 14.45 9.53
N TYR A 89 -7.82 13.79 8.40
CA TYR A 89 -6.58 13.91 7.64
C TYR A 89 -6.34 15.38 7.25
N TRP A 90 -5.14 15.89 7.52
CA TRP A 90 -4.80 17.28 7.25
C TRP A 90 -3.68 17.39 6.21
N THR A 91 -2.56 16.70 6.41
CA THR A 91 -1.38 16.94 5.57
C THR A 91 -0.47 15.72 5.49
N PHE A 92 0.16 15.57 4.32
CA PHE A 92 1.34 14.75 4.16
C PHE A 92 2.59 15.54 4.57
N VAL A 93 3.43 14.93 5.39
CA VAL A 93 4.68 15.51 5.88
C VAL A 93 5.86 14.92 5.12
N ARG A 94 6.58 15.79 4.43
CA ARG A 94 7.84 15.49 3.76
C ARG A 94 9.01 16.02 4.57
N THR A 95 10.01 15.19 4.80
CA THR A 95 11.29 15.65 5.33
C THR A 95 12.22 16.04 4.18
N THR A 96 12.74 17.27 4.22
CA THR A 96 13.67 17.80 3.21
C THR A 96 15.12 17.75 3.65
N LYS A 97 15.34 17.71 4.97
CA LYS A 97 16.66 17.71 5.57
C LYS A 97 16.64 16.92 6.86
N LEU A 98 17.70 16.17 7.10
CA LEU A 98 18.01 15.57 8.39
C LEU A 98 19.46 15.88 8.72
N THR A 99 19.72 16.38 9.93
CA THR A 99 21.07 16.76 10.36
C THR A 99 21.32 16.26 11.77
N PRO A 100 22.42 15.51 12.03
CA PRO A 100 22.88 15.17 13.36
C PRO A 100 22.95 16.41 14.26
N GLY A 101 22.39 16.31 15.46
CA GLY A 101 22.59 17.26 16.54
C GLY A 101 23.61 16.76 17.54
N SER A 102 23.85 17.55 18.59
CA SER A 102 24.63 17.11 19.75
C SER A 102 23.76 16.29 20.71
N ASN A 103 24.37 15.47 21.56
CA ASN A 103 23.70 14.73 22.65
C ASN A 103 22.55 13.81 22.19
N GLY A 104 22.64 13.22 20.99
CA GLY A 104 21.63 12.32 20.45
C GLY A 104 20.41 13.01 19.83
N GLY A 105 20.36 14.36 19.84
CA GLY A 105 19.37 15.13 19.10
C GLY A 105 19.67 15.21 17.60
N PHE A 106 18.76 15.82 16.85
CA PHE A 106 18.87 16.04 15.41
C PHE A 106 17.93 17.14 14.93
N SER A 107 18.21 17.71 13.77
CA SER A 107 17.34 18.71 13.14
C SER A 107 16.66 18.12 11.92
N LEU A 108 15.38 18.45 11.73
CA LEU A 108 14.62 18.14 10.53
C LEU A 108 14.26 19.43 9.77
N GLY A 109 14.37 19.40 8.45
CA GLY A 109 13.63 20.30 7.56
C GLY A 109 12.34 19.59 7.15
N LEU A 110 11.22 20.29 7.23
CA LEU A 110 9.88 19.73 7.04
C LEU A 110 9.07 20.57 6.06
N GLU A 111 8.27 19.90 5.24
CA GLU A 111 7.26 20.52 4.39
C GLU A 111 5.94 19.80 4.59
N TYR A 112 4.87 20.57 4.82
CA TYR A 112 3.53 20.06 5.00
C TYR A 112 2.74 20.36 3.75
N PHE A 113 2.29 19.33 3.04
CA PHE A 113 1.41 19.44 1.88
C PHE A 113 -0.04 19.22 2.32
N CYS A 114 -0.82 20.30 2.40
CA CYS A 114 -2.21 20.22 2.88
C CYS A 114 -3.03 19.40 1.91
N PHE A 115 -3.82 18.46 2.42
CA PHE A 115 -4.86 17.80 1.65
C PHE A 115 -6.03 18.76 1.50
N GLU A 116 -6.45 19.00 0.26
CA GLU A 116 -7.58 19.89 -0.04
C GLU A 116 -8.85 19.09 -0.28
N ASN A 117 -8.82 18.21 -1.27
CA ASN A 117 -9.91 17.30 -1.64
C ASN A 117 -9.41 16.26 -2.66
N PHE A 118 -10.35 15.59 -3.33
CA PHE A 118 -10.09 14.78 -4.52
C PHE A 118 -10.59 15.49 -5.78
N THR A 119 -9.98 15.21 -6.92
CA THR A 119 -10.45 15.71 -8.22
C THR A 119 -11.70 14.97 -8.68
N ASP A 120 -12.64 15.68 -9.33
CA ASP A 120 -13.93 15.10 -9.74
C ASP A 120 -13.80 14.03 -10.83
N SER A 121 -12.78 14.09 -11.69
CA SER A 121 -12.68 13.24 -12.88
C SER A 121 -12.04 11.88 -12.63
N ASN A 122 -11.06 11.81 -11.72
CA ASN A 122 -10.26 10.60 -11.48
C ASN A 122 -9.97 10.38 -9.98
N ASN A 123 -10.59 11.17 -9.09
CA ASN A 123 -10.35 11.11 -7.66
C ASN A 123 -8.86 11.18 -7.28
N TYR A 124 -8.09 11.97 -8.03
CA TYR A 124 -6.69 12.22 -7.71
C TYR A 124 -6.62 13.09 -6.47
N THR A 125 -5.65 12.82 -5.61
CA THR A 125 -5.43 13.63 -4.43
C THR A 125 -5.05 15.05 -4.83
N LYS A 126 -5.83 16.03 -4.39
CA LYS A 126 -5.50 17.44 -4.58
C LYS A 126 -4.75 17.95 -3.35
N TRP A 127 -3.47 18.18 -3.55
CA TRP A 127 -2.61 18.82 -2.55
C TRP A 127 -2.58 20.33 -2.74
N GLY A 128 -2.34 21.05 -1.66
CA GLY A 128 -1.92 22.44 -1.73
C GLY A 128 -0.68 22.57 -2.62
N PRO A 129 -0.61 23.58 -3.50
CA PRO A 129 0.44 23.67 -4.53
C PRO A 129 1.83 23.94 -3.95
N GLU A 130 1.89 24.48 -2.72
CA GLU A 130 3.12 24.81 -2.02
C GLU A 130 3.07 24.28 -0.58
N PRO A 131 4.23 24.03 0.05
CA PRO A 131 4.29 23.71 1.47
C PRO A 131 3.61 24.81 2.31
N VAL A 132 2.86 24.40 3.34
CA VAL A 132 2.26 25.32 4.31
C VAL A 132 3.35 26.23 4.89
N ASP A 133 3.09 27.54 4.90
CA ASP A 133 3.98 28.61 5.38
C ASP A 133 5.40 28.62 4.76
N GLY A 134 5.58 28.01 3.58
CA GLY A 134 6.88 27.89 2.92
C GLY A 134 7.82 26.87 3.58
N GLY A 135 7.30 26.01 4.47
CA GLY A 135 8.04 24.97 5.15
C GLY A 135 8.59 25.36 6.52
N TYR A 136 9.14 24.35 7.21
CA TYR A 136 9.54 24.45 8.60
C TYR A 136 10.90 23.80 8.84
N SER A 137 11.48 24.13 9.99
CA SER A 137 12.60 23.40 10.59
C SER A 137 12.28 23.08 12.05
N VAL A 138 12.86 22.02 12.58
CA VAL A 138 12.74 21.67 14.00
C VAL A 138 14.07 21.10 14.48
N ASP A 139 14.53 21.59 15.64
CA ASP A 139 15.68 21.05 16.35
C ASP A 139 15.16 20.15 17.48
N LEU A 140 15.26 18.84 17.30
CA LEU A 140 14.75 17.83 18.23
C LEU A 140 15.84 17.40 19.20
N SER A 141 15.52 17.44 20.49
CA SER A 141 16.38 16.97 21.58
C SER A 141 15.68 15.87 22.36
N SER A 142 16.45 14.94 22.92
CA SER A 142 15.91 13.87 23.76
C SER A 142 15.14 14.45 24.95
N ALA A 143 13.99 13.87 25.25
CA ALA A 143 13.15 14.27 26.37
C ALA A 143 12.58 13.07 27.11
N SER A 144 11.99 13.32 28.28
CA SER A 144 11.32 12.27 29.05
C SER A 144 10.01 11.88 28.35
N ALA A 145 9.92 10.63 27.90
CA ALA A 145 8.70 10.12 27.30
C ALA A 145 7.53 10.11 28.31
N PRO A 146 6.33 10.51 27.89
CA PRO A 146 5.10 10.23 28.64
C PRO A 146 4.93 8.73 28.92
N THR A 147 4.15 8.38 29.94
CA THR A 147 3.80 6.99 30.21
C THR A 147 3.11 6.35 29.00
N GLY A 148 3.49 5.11 28.69
CA GLY A 148 2.86 4.29 27.64
C GLY A 148 3.71 4.09 26.38
N TYR A 149 4.74 4.90 26.14
CA TYR A 149 5.66 4.66 25.02
C TYR A 149 6.45 3.35 25.24
N PRO A 150 6.51 2.45 24.24
CA PRO A 150 7.19 1.17 24.38
C PRO A 150 8.71 1.31 24.44
N ASP A 151 9.27 2.38 23.88
CA ASP A 151 10.68 2.74 24.01
C ASP A 151 10.83 4.18 24.51
N PRO A 152 10.88 4.41 25.83
CA PRO A 152 10.95 5.74 26.41
C PRO A 152 12.29 6.45 26.15
N THR A 153 13.31 5.75 25.63
CA THR A 153 14.61 6.35 25.28
C THR A 153 14.61 7.00 23.89
N ASN A 154 13.64 6.63 23.06
CA ASN A 154 13.42 7.15 21.72
C ASN A 154 12.22 8.11 21.73
N TYR A 155 12.37 9.21 22.49
CA TYR A 155 11.39 10.29 22.57
C TYR A 155 12.08 11.64 22.48
N PHE A 156 11.60 12.47 21.56
CA PHE A 156 12.20 13.75 21.24
C PHE A 156 11.15 14.85 21.16
N GLU A 157 11.58 16.07 21.48
CA GLU A 157 10.76 17.25 21.33
C GLU A 157 11.59 18.46 20.89
N GLY A 158 10.91 19.44 20.30
CA GLY A 158 11.58 20.62 19.78
C GLY A 158 10.59 21.67 19.30
N ASP A 159 11.07 22.91 19.21
CA ASP A 159 10.29 24.01 18.66
C ASP A 159 10.37 23.97 17.13
N VAL A 160 9.21 23.93 16.49
CA VAL A 160 9.05 24.07 15.05
C VAL A 160 9.18 25.55 14.72
N LYS A 161 10.03 25.88 13.75
CA LYS A 161 10.32 27.24 13.30
C LYS A 161 9.98 27.40 11.83
N PHE A 162 9.43 28.54 11.44
CA PHE A 162 9.19 28.86 10.03
C PHE A 162 10.51 28.95 9.26
N ALA A 163 10.59 28.33 8.08
CA ALA A 163 11.82 28.34 7.28
C ALA A 163 12.23 29.77 6.85
N GLY A 164 11.27 30.65 6.57
CA GLY A 164 11.54 31.99 6.05
C GLY A 164 12.08 33.01 7.07
N ASN A 165 11.83 32.82 8.37
CA ASN A 165 12.19 33.82 9.39
C ASN A 165 12.67 33.25 10.73
N SER A 166 12.71 31.92 10.89
CA SER A 166 13.15 31.21 12.10
C SER A 166 12.34 31.50 13.39
N SER A 167 11.21 32.20 13.30
CA SER A 167 10.31 32.39 14.45
C SER A 167 9.56 31.08 14.77
N VAL A 168 9.17 30.90 16.03
CA VAL A 168 8.55 29.65 16.50
C VAL A 168 7.11 29.54 15.99
N ALA A 169 6.87 28.54 15.14
CA ALA A 169 5.56 28.17 14.60
C ALA A 169 4.76 27.28 15.56
N GLY A 170 5.44 26.46 16.37
CA GLY A 170 4.80 25.53 17.29
C GLY A 170 5.80 24.62 17.98
N ARG A 171 5.30 23.55 18.59
CA ARG A 171 6.11 22.50 19.22
C ARG A 171 5.79 21.15 18.61
N LEU A 172 6.82 20.36 18.32
CA LEU A 172 6.72 18.99 17.86
C LEU A 172 7.21 18.05 18.95
N THR A 173 6.52 16.94 19.14
CA THR A 173 7.03 15.77 19.86
C THR A 173 6.97 14.56 18.95
N MET A 174 7.97 13.67 19.03
CA MET A 174 7.95 12.37 18.35
C MET A 174 8.49 11.28 19.26
N GLY A 175 7.77 10.16 19.35
CA GLY A 175 8.19 9.00 20.14
C GLY A 175 7.99 7.69 19.39
N TRP A 176 8.96 6.80 19.47
CA TRP A 176 8.93 5.52 18.78
C TRP A 176 7.85 4.60 19.36
N VAL A 177 7.06 3.95 18.49
CA VAL A 177 5.94 3.09 18.91
C VAL A 177 5.96 1.68 18.31
N ASN A 178 6.61 1.46 17.16
CA ASN A 178 6.60 0.15 16.52
C ASN A 178 7.75 -0.01 15.50
N ASP A 179 8.21 -1.25 15.28
CA ASP A 179 9.25 -1.55 14.28
C ASP A 179 8.67 -1.54 12.85
N TYR A 180 7.36 -1.77 12.69
CA TYR A 180 6.65 -1.69 11.43
C TYR A 180 6.22 -0.25 11.12
N PHE A 181 6.05 0.08 9.83
CA PHE A 181 5.58 1.39 9.37
C PHE A 181 4.06 1.52 9.44
N HIS A 182 3.38 0.44 9.04
CA HIS A 182 1.93 0.35 8.87
C HIS A 182 1.42 -1.00 9.40
N LYS A 183 0.13 -1.07 9.71
CA LYS A 183 -0.53 -2.32 10.09
C LYS A 183 -1.85 -2.50 9.36
N PHE A 184 -2.18 -3.73 8.98
CA PHE A 184 -3.47 -4.06 8.38
C PHE A 184 -3.88 -5.52 8.62
N THR A 185 -5.17 -5.77 8.44
CA THR A 185 -5.74 -7.11 8.43
C THR A 185 -6.11 -7.51 7.00
N LEU A 186 -5.64 -8.66 6.55
CA LEU A 186 -6.12 -9.30 5.33
C LEU A 186 -7.10 -10.41 5.69
N GLU A 187 -8.36 -10.24 5.31
CA GLU A 187 -9.38 -11.27 5.42
C GLU A 187 -9.52 -12.02 4.10
N ILE A 188 -9.33 -13.35 4.13
CA ILE A 188 -9.37 -14.19 2.92
C ILE A 188 -10.66 -14.99 2.90
N GLY A 189 -11.59 -14.64 2.00
CA GLY A 189 -12.80 -15.40 1.71
C GLY A 189 -12.60 -16.32 0.51
N SER A 190 -13.30 -17.45 0.46
CA SER A 190 -13.25 -18.35 -0.70
C SER A 190 -14.58 -19.00 -1.01
N VAL A 191 -14.81 -19.21 -2.31
CA VAL A 191 -15.86 -20.10 -2.80
C VAL A 191 -15.64 -21.52 -2.29
N ARG A 192 -16.75 -22.23 -2.04
CA ARG A 192 -16.75 -23.61 -1.55
C ARG A 192 -15.85 -24.52 -2.38
N GLY A 193 -14.92 -25.18 -1.69
CA GLY A 193 -14.07 -26.22 -2.26
C GLY A 193 -12.90 -25.71 -3.11
N LEU A 194 -12.69 -24.40 -3.19
CA LEU A 194 -11.50 -23.84 -3.84
C LEU A 194 -10.29 -23.86 -2.92
N ALA A 195 -9.09 -23.92 -3.51
CA ALA A 195 -7.85 -23.80 -2.77
C ALA A 195 -7.70 -22.38 -2.16
N ARG A 196 -6.93 -22.28 -1.08
CA ARG A 196 -6.61 -21.00 -0.43
C ARG A 196 -5.13 -20.68 -0.59
N PRO A 197 -4.79 -19.40 -0.80
CA PRO A 197 -3.40 -18.98 -0.90
C PRO A 197 -2.86 -18.81 0.51
N ASP A 198 -2.16 -19.79 1.06
CA ASP A 198 -1.60 -19.67 2.42
C ASP A 198 -0.08 -19.34 2.40
N MET A 199 0.65 -19.97 1.47
CA MET A 199 2.11 -19.87 1.34
C MET A 199 2.56 -20.41 -0.02
N ASP A 200 3.85 -20.28 -0.33
CA ASP A 200 4.49 -20.95 -1.46
C ASP A 200 4.81 -22.43 -1.18
N SER A 201 5.21 -23.17 -2.22
CA SER A 201 5.51 -24.61 -2.14
C SER A 201 6.66 -24.91 -1.18
N SER A 202 7.65 -24.02 -1.06
CA SER A 202 8.78 -24.20 -0.13
C SER A 202 8.41 -23.86 1.31
N ARG A 203 7.26 -23.21 1.54
CA ARG A 203 6.79 -22.67 2.82
C ARG A 203 7.69 -21.57 3.41
N LYS A 204 8.61 -21.04 2.61
CA LYS A 204 9.49 -19.92 3.00
C LYS A 204 8.75 -18.60 2.94
N TYR A 205 7.84 -18.46 1.97
CA TYR A 205 7.07 -17.25 1.72
C TYR A 205 5.62 -17.48 2.13
N THR A 206 5.22 -16.78 3.18
CA THR A 206 3.85 -16.64 3.66
C THR A 206 3.43 -15.18 3.47
N TRP A 207 2.13 -14.88 3.54
CA TRP A 207 1.65 -13.50 3.64
C TRP A 207 2.43 -12.70 4.70
N LYS A 208 2.61 -13.28 5.88
CA LYS A 208 3.31 -12.62 6.99
C LYS A 208 4.77 -12.34 6.67
N SER A 209 5.51 -13.30 6.13
CA SER A 209 6.94 -13.09 5.84
C SER A 209 7.15 -12.07 4.72
N VAL A 210 6.29 -12.07 3.69
CA VAL A 210 6.36 -11.13 2.57
C VAL A 210 6.09 -9.69 3.02
N PHE A 211 5.00 -9.46 3.76
CA PHE A 211 4.66 -8.12 4.21
C PHE A 211 5.55 -7.63 5.37
N ASN A 212 6.06 -8.55 6.21
CA ASN A 212 7.08 -8.21 7.20
C ASN A 212 8.35 -7.65 6.54
N ASP A 213 8.79 -8.24 5.43
CA ASP A 213 9.95 -7.77 4.66
C ASP A 213 9.72 -6.38 4.00
N ALA A 214 8.46 -6.01 3.79
CA ALA A 214 8.06 -4.66 3.36
C ALA A 214 7.83 -3.68 4.54
N GLY A 215 8.03 -4.11 5.79
CA GLY A 215 7.84 -3.27 6.97
C GLY A 215 6.37 -3.08 7.40
N TYR A 216 5.48 -4.01 7.04
CA TYR A 216 4.08 -4.02 7.45
C TYR A 216 3.79 -5.09 8.51
N ASP A 217 3.04 -4.71 9.54
CA ASP A 217 2.44 -5.65 10.48
C ASP A 217 1.12 -6.17 9.92
N ILE A 218 1.13 -7.39 9.39
CA ILE A 218 -0.06 -8.03 8.82
C ILE A 218 -0.68 -9.05 9.77
N ILE A 219 -1.99 -8.96 9.93
CA ILE A 219 -2.83 -10.01 10.49
C ILE A 219 -3.56 -10.70 9.33
N VAL A 220 -3.40 -12.01 9.20
CA VAL A 220 -4.15 -12.79 8.20
C VAL A 220 -5.29 -13.51 8.90
N GLU A 221 -6.52 -13.18 8.50
CA GLU A 221 -7.72 -13.83 8.99
C GLU A 221 -8.35 -14.69 7.90
N GLN A 222 -8.69 -15.91 8.26
CA GLN A 222 -9.46 -16.77 7.39
C GLN A 222 -10.93 -16.37 7.50
N GLY A 223 -11.46 -15.78 6.43
CA GLY A 223 -12.89 -15.48 6.27
C GLY A 223 -13.68 -16.73 5.89
N LYS A 224 -14.94 -16.52 5.48
CA LYS A 224 -15.84 -17.58 5.04
C LYS A 224 -15.24 -18.36 3.86
N ASN A 225 -15.22 -19.69 3.94
CA ASN A 225 -14.57 -20.57 2.97
C ASN A 225 -15.54 -21.45 2.15
N ASP A 226 -16.84 -21.26 2.37
CA ASP A 226 -17.91 -21.98 1.68
C ASP A 226 -18.89 -21.02 1.01
N ILE A 227 -18.37 -19.89 0.51
CA ILE A 227 -19.16 -18.89 -0.22
C ILE A 227 -19.80 -19.58 -1.44
N PRO A 228 -21.13 -19.45 -1.63
CA PRO A 228 -21.81 -20.01 -2.79
C PRO A 228 -21.40 -19.28 -4.06
N GLU A 229 -21.28 -20.01 -5.17
CA GLU A 229 -21.09 -19.39 -6.49
C GLU A 229 -22.39 -18.72 -6.96
N PRO A 230 -22.30 -17.57 -7.65
CA PRO A 230 -23.44 -16.97 -8.31
C PRO A 230 -23.88 -17.82 -9.50
N SER A 231 -25.16 -17.72 -9.81
CA SER A 231 -25.75 -18.24 -11.05
C SER A 231 -25.71 -17.14 -12.11
N ASN A 232 -24.95 -17.36 -13.18
CA ASN A 232 -24.90 -16.46 -14.33
C ASN A 232 -25.33 -17.22 -15.60
N PRO A 233 -26.55 -17.05 -16.12
CA PRO A 233 -27.03 -17.79 -17.29
C PRO A 233 -26.28 -17.41 -18.58
N ASP A 234 -25.75 -16.19 -18.65
CA ASP A 234 -25.10 -15.64 -19.85
C ASP A 234 -23.56 -15.73 -19.80
N LEU A 235 -22.99 -16.29 -18.73
CA LEU A 235 -21.55 -16.44 -18.56
C LEU A 235 -21.17 -17.92 -18.35
N PRO A 236 -19.90 -18.29 -18.61
CA PRO A 236 -19.41 -19.62 -18.26
C PRO A 236 -19.66 -19.95 -16.78
N THR A 237 -19.87 -21.23 -16.47
CA THR A 237 -20.10 -21.69 -15.09
C THR A 237 -18.96 -21.28 -14.16
N GLY A 238 -19.32 -20.72 -13.01
CA GLY A 238 -18.35 -20.26 -12.00
C GLY A 238 -17.69 -18.92 -12.31
N MET A 239 -18.14 -18.22 -13.36
CA MET A 239 -17.72 -16.85 -13.65
C MET A 239 -18.38 -15.86 -12.70
N TRP A 240 -17.60 -14.89 -12.23
CA TRP A 240 -18.06 -13.82 -11.36
C TRP A 240 -18.00 -12.48 -12.09
N THR A 241 -19.02 -11.65 -11.90
CA THR A 241 -18.97 -10.23 -12.29
C THR A 241 -18.41 -9.41 -11.14
N ASN A 242 -17.82 -8.25 -11.43
CA ASN A 242 -17.29 -7.36 -10.38
C ASN A 242 -18.37 -6.91 -9.38
N GLU A 243 -19.60 -6.70 -9.85
CA GLU A 243 -20.76 -6.39 -8.98
C GLU A 243 -21.06 -7.53 -7.99
N GLN A 244 -20.96 -8.78 -8.44
CA GLN A 244 -21.18 -9.96 -7.60
C GLN A 244 -20.04 -10.16 -6.60
N GLU A 245 -18.81 -9.92 -7.02
CA GLU A 245 -17.63 -9.91 -6.15
C GLU A 245 -17.80 -8.86 -5.04
N HIS A 246 -18.20 -7.63 -5.40
CA HIS A 246 -18.43 -6.54 -4.46
C HIS A 246 -19.57 -6.86 -3.48
N SER A 247 -20.72 -7.31 -4.00
CA SER A 247 -21.86 -7.69 -3.17
C SER A 247 -21.50 -8.80 -2.18
N THR A 248 -20.71 -9.77 -2.63
CA THR A 248 -20.23 -10.89 -1.82
C THR A 248 -19.22 -10.46 -0.77
N MET A 249 -18.30 -9.56 -1.12
CA MET A 249 -17.41 -8.93 -0.16
C MET A 249 -18.23 -8.29 0.95
N LEU A 250 -19.19 -7.41 0.64
CA LEU A 250 -20.02 -6.75 1.65
C LEU A 250 -20.84 -7.74 2.49
N GLN A 251 -21.31 -8.83 1.89
CA GLN A 251 -22.13 -9.82 2.58
C GLN A 251 -21.31 -10.67 3.57
N TYR A 252 -20.06 -11.02 3.23
CA TYR A 252 -19.31 -12.04 3.97
C TYR A 252 -18.07 -11.54 4.69
N ARG A 253 -17.51 -10.37 4.32
CA ARG A 253 -16.43 -9.77 5.09
C ARG A 253 -16.94 -9.38 6.47
N LYS A 254 -16.07 -9.42 7.48
CA LYS A 254 -16.44 -8.88 8.79
C LYS A 254 -16.80 -7.38 8.68
N PRO A 255 -17.79 -6.90 9.45
CA PRO A 255 -18.02 -5.47 9.58
C PRO A 255 -16.73 -4.77 10.01
N VAL A 256 -16.41 -3.65 9.37
CA VAL A 256 -15.18 -2.90 9.61
C VAL A 256 -15.49 -1.43 9.78
N ASP A 257 -14.81 -0.81 10.73
CA ASP A 257 -14.68 0.64 10.85
C ASP A 257 -13.28 1.02 10.34
N PHE A 258 -13.21 1.52 9.11
CA PHE A 258 -11.93 1.89 8.49
C PHE A 258 -11.20 3.01 9.23
N ASP A 259 -11.88 3.74 10.10
CA ASP A 259 -11.28 4.76 10.95
C ASP A 259 -10.62 4.18 12.21
N LYS A 260 -10.67 2.86 12.41
CA LYS A 260 -10.06 2.12 13.52
C LYS A 260 -9.19 0.93 13.08
N GLU A 261 -9.44 0.36 11.91
CA GLU A 261 -8.70 -0.78 11.35
C GLU A 261 -8.53 -0.63 9.84
N TRP A 262 -7.31 -0.83 9.32
CA TRP A 262 -7.12 -1.04 7.90
C TRP A 262 -7.36 -2.51 7.62
N ARG A 263 -8.48 -2.83 6.96
CA ARG A 263 -8.84 -4.21 6.62
C ARG A 263 -9.03 -4.32 5.12
N TYR A 264 -8.47 -5.34 4.52
CA TYR A 264 -8.70 -5.67 3.12
C TYR A 264 -9.31 -7.04 2.99
N PHE A 265 -10.04 -7.25 1.89
CA PHE A 265 -10.68 -8.52 1.59
C PHE A 265 -10.09 -9.13 0.31
N LEU A 266 -9.58 -10.35 0.41
CA LEU A 266 -9.21 -11.16 -0.74
C LEU A 266 -10.28 -12.22 -0.97
N LEU A 267 -10.97 -12.17 -2.11
CA LEU A 267 -11.96 -13.15 -2.51
C LEU A 267 -11.38 -14.14 -3.52
N ILE A 268 -11.35 -15.42 -3.16
CA ILE A 268 -10.98 -16.48 -4.10
C ILE A 268 -12.22 -17.02 -4.79
N VAL A 269 -12.29 -16.82 -6.09
CA VAL A 269 -13.40 -17.25 -6.96
C VAL A 269 -12.94 -18.28 -7.98
N ARG A 270 -13.88 -18.92 -8.67
CA ARG A 270 -13.54 -19.91 -9.70
C ARG A 270 -12.96 -19.22 -10.94
N LEU A 271 -13.71 -18.28 -11.53
CA LEU A 271 -13.33 -17.49 -12.70
C LEU A 271 -13.82 -16.05 -12.55
N LEU A 272 -13.18 -15.11 -13.25
CA LEU A 272 -13.45 -13.67 -13.23
C LEU A 272 -13.88 -13.18 -14.61
N GLN A 273 -14.91 -12.34 -14.68
CA GLN A 273 -15.32 -11.71 -15.93
C GLN A 273 -14.39 -10.54 -16.26
N GLY A 274 -13.93 -10.46 -17.51
CA GLY A 274 -13.15 -9.33 -18.02
C GLY A 274 -11.64 -9.39 -17.73
N VAL A 275 -11.20 -10.24 -16.80
CA VAL A 275 -9.79 -10.46 -16.46
C VAL A 275 -9.49 -11.94 -16.22
N GLU A 276 -8.27 -12.39 -16.49
CA GLU A 276 -7.94 -13.82 -16.40
C GLU A 276 -7.58 -14.30 -14.99
N ARG A 277 -6.88 -13.48 -14.21
CA ARG A 277 -6.13 -13.95 -13.01
C ARG A 277 -6.61 -13.30 -11.73
N GLY A 278 -6.69 -11.98 -11.72
CA GLY A 278 -7.12 -11.21 -10.57
C GLY A 278 -7.37 -9.76 -10.95
N ALA A 279 -8.15 -9.08 -10.11
CA ALA A 279 -8.38 -7.64 -10.19
C ALA A 279 -8.98 -7.11 -8.89
N MET A 280 -8.78 -5.82 -8.66
CA MET A 280 -9.46 -5.06 -7.63
C MET A 280 -10.99 -5.19 -7.75
N ILE A 281 -11.65 -5.46 -6.62
CA ILE A 281 -13.11 -5.38 -6.49
C ILE A 281 -13.45 -3.91 -6.30
N ASP A 282 -14.32 -3.35 -7.15
CA ASP A 282 -14.65 -1.92 -7.11
C ASP A 282 -13.37 -1.05 -7.02
N GLY A 283 -12.52 -1.14 -8.04
CA GLY A 283 -11.28 -0.37 -8.09
C GLY A 283 -11.48 1.15 -8.02
N GLY A 284 -12.72 1.62 -8.22
CA GLY A 284 -13.18 3.01 -8.14
C GLY A 284 -14.24 3.22 -7.06
N TYR A 285 -15.40 3.77 -7.46
CA TYR A 285 -16.48 4.21 -6.57
C TYR A 285 -17.84 3.63 -7.00
N ASP A 286 -17.82 2.55 -7.78
CA ASP A 286 -18.96 2.16 -8.60
C ASP A 286 -20.12 1.60 -7.77
N TYR A 287 -19.85 1.06 -6.57
CA TYR A 287 -20.89 0.38 -5.78
C TYR A 287 -21.15 0.98 -4.39
N ASN A 288 -20.13 1.38 -3.62
CA ASN A 288 -20.34 1.84 -2.24
C ASN A 288 -19.55 3.11 -1.83
N ASN A 289 -18.89 3.77 -2.79
CA ASN A 289 -18.02 4.93 -2.60
C ASN A 289 -16.80 4.70 -1.68
N LEU A 290 -16.36 3.47 -1.51
CA LEU A 290 -15.18 3.12 -0.72
C LEU A 290 -14.20 2.32 -1.60
N PRO A 291 -13.24 3.00 -2.23
CA PRO A 291 -12.28 2.32 -3.10
C PRO A 291 -11.36 1.39 -2.33
N ARG A 292 -10.82 0.39 -3.03
CA ARG A 292 -9.71 -0.47 -2.58
C ARG A 292 -9.98 -1.24 -1.29
N GLU A 293 -11.22 -1.67 -1.07
CA GLU A 293 -11.54 -2.54 0.07
C GLU A 293 -11.26 -4.02 -0.19
N GLY A 294 -11.22 -4.44 -1.45
CA GLY A 294 -11.03 -5.83 -1.78
C GLY A 294 -10.50 -6.09 -3.18
N THR A 295 -10.04 -7.32 -3.38
CA THR A 295 -9.55 -7.84 -4.65
C THR A 295 -10.02 -9.28 -4.81
N ALA A 296 -10.16 -9.73 -6.05
CA ALA A 296 -10.57 -11.09 -6.36
C ALA A 296 -9.50 -11.79 -7.20
N VAL A 297 -9.32 -13.10 -6.97
CA VAL A 297 -8.37 -13.94 -7.71
C VAL A 297 -9.07 -15.21 -8.19
N ALA A 298 -8.89 -15.52 -9.47
CA ALA A 298 -9.37 -16.74 -10.09
C ALA A 298 -8.52 -17.95 -9.68
N ASN A 299 -9.18 -19.02 -9.28
CA ASN A 299 -8.55 -20.30 -8.94
C ASN A 299 -8.37 -21.18 -10.18
N ASP A 300 -9.40 -21.25 -11.02
CA ASP A 300 -9.54 -22.23 -12.09
C ASP A 300 -9.23 -21.68 -13.49
N TRP A 301 -8.63 -20.48 -13.60
CA TRP A 301 -8.17 -19.96 -14.89
C TRP A 301 -7.28 -20.97 -15.60
N ILE A 302 -7.52 -21.19 -16.90
CA ILE A 302 -6.72 -22.10 -17.71
C ILE A 302 -5.57 -21.31 -18.34
N VAL A 303 -4.35 -21.71 -18.03
CA VAL A 303 -3.16 -21.00 -18.48
C VAL A 303 -3.11 -20.95 -20.00
N GLY A 304 -3.04 -19.75 -20.56
CA GLY A 304 -3.08 -19.52 -22.00
C GLY A 304 -4.48 -19.36 -22.61
N THR A 305 -5.52 -19.15 -21.79
CA THR A 305 -6.82 -18.66 -22.25
C THR A 305 -7.07 -17.23 -21.80
N LYS A 306 -7.96 -16.53 -22.49
CA LYS A 306 -8.58 -15.29 -22.04
C LYS A 306 -9.66 -15.58 -21.00
N TRP A 307 -10.20 -14.53 -20.38
CA TRP A 307 -11.26 -14.65 -19.37
C TRP A 307 -12.51 -15.38 -19.90
N ASP A 308 -12.82 -15.29 -21.19
CA ASP A 308 -13.96 -15.97 -21.83
C ASP A 308 -13.68 -17.44 -22.19
N GLY A 309 -12.49 -17.95 -21.87
CA GLY A 309 -12.05 -19.32 -22.19
C GLY A 309 -11.51 -19.51 -23.59
N SER A 310 -11.53 -18.49 -24.45
CA SER A 310 -10.88 -18.55 -25.76
C SER A 310 -9.35 -18.56 -25.63
N ASN A 311 -8.65 -19.14 -26.60
CA ASN A 311 -7.18 -19.19 -26.56
C ASN A 311 -6.57 -17.78 -26.63
N GLU A 312 -5.61 -17.50 -25.74
CA GLU A 312 -4.70 -16.36 -25.89
C GLU A 312 -3.58 -16.76 -26.86
N THR A 313 -3.30 -15.90 -27.84
CA THR A 313 -2.37 -16.16 -28.93
C THR A 313 -1.20 -15.19 -28.98
N ARG A 314 -1.23 -14.10 -28.19
CA ARG A 314 -0.17 -13.09 -28.12
C ARG A 314 1.02 -13.51 -27.25
N VAL A 315 0.81 -14.47 -26.36
CA VAL A 315 1.78 -14.90 -25.35
C VAL A 315 1.94 -16.40 -25.44
N ASP A 316 3.18 -16.87 -25.58
CA ASP A 316 3.50 -18.27 -25.32
C ASP A 316 3.62 -18.44 -23.80
N TRP A 317 2.72 -19.24 -23.23
CA TRP A 317 2.66 -19.50 -21.79
C TRP A 317 3.56 -20.67 -21.36
N GLY A 318 4.41 -21.15 -22.27
CA GLY A 318 5.37 -22.20 -21.99
C GLY A 318 4.71 -23.58 -21.81
N PRO A 319 5.45 -24.54 -21.23
CA PRO A 319 5.06 -25.96 -21.21
C PRO A 319 3.82 -26.25 -20.37
N LYS A 320 3.38 -25.30 -19.54
CA LYS A 320 2.24 -25.42 -18.62
C LYS A 320 0.94 -24.84 -19.18
N LYS A 321 0.93 -24.40 -20.44
CA LYS A 321 -0.30 -24.02 -21.14
C LYS A 321 -1.36 -25.13 -21.07
N GLY A 322 -2.60 -24.77 -20.77
CA GLY A 322 -3.72 -25.69 -20.62
C GLY A 322 -3.89 -26.27 -19.20
N GLU A 323 -2.93 -26.06 -18.30
CA GLU A 323 -3.12 -26.41 -16.89
C GLU A 323 -3.97 -25.35 -16.16
N LYS A 324 -4.68 -25.75 -15.11
CA LYS A 324 -5.35 -24.81 -14.20
C LYS A 324 -4.31 -24.01 -13.42
N PHE A 325 -4.54 -22.72 -13.27
CA PHE A 325 -3.56 -21.82 -12.67
C PHE A 325 -3.25 -22.17 -11.21
N VAL A 326 -4.26 -22.57 -10.42
CA VAL A 326 -4.06 -23.06 -9.05
C VAL A 326 -3.09 -24.25 -8.94
N ASN A 327 -2.99 -25.09 -9.99
CA ASN A 327 -2.05 -26.21 -10.00
C ASN A 327 -0.59 -25.74 -10.16
N LEU A 328 -0.39 -24.53 -10.69
CA LEU A 328 0.90 -23.83 -10.70
C LEU A 328 1.04 -23.06 -9.38
N HIS A 329 1.07 -23.80 -8.28
CA HIS A 329 0.87 -23.28 -6.91
C HIS A 329 1.62 -21.98 -6.61
N ASP A 330 2.92 -21.94 -6.90
CA ASP A 330 3.78 -20.77 -6.63
C ASP A 330 3.41 -19.56 -7.51
N ALA A 331 3.09 -19.80 -8.77
CA ALA A 331 2.65 -18.77 -9.70
C ALA A 331 1.30 -18.16 -9.28
N TRP A 332 0.38 -19.02 -8.83
CA TRP A 332 -0.93 -18.62 -8.34
C TRP A 332 -0.85 -17.89 -7.00
N PHE A 333 -0.06 -18.39 -6.05
CA PHE A 333 0.17 -17.70 -4.77
C PHE A 333 0.81 -16.32 -4.99
N ARG A 334 1.80 -16.21 -5.89
CA ARG A 334 2.38 -14.93 -6.30
C ARG A 334 1.33 -13.98 -6.88
N ALA A 335 0.39 -14.48 -7.69
CA ALA A 335 -0.68 -13.66 -8.24
C ALA A 335 -1.60 -13.14 -7.12
N CYS A 336 -1.88 -13.94 -6.10
CA CYS A 336 -2.61 -13.46 -4.92
C CYS A 336 -1.87 -12.34 -4.20
N LEU A 337 -0.55 -12.47 -4.00
CA LEU A 337 0.28 -11.41 -3.42
C LEU A 337 0.27 -10.15 -4.28
N HIS A 338 0.34 -10.31 -5.60
CA HIS A 338 0.29 -9.22 -6.59
C HIS A 338 -0.99 -8.41 -6.46
N GLU A 339 -2.15 -9.07 -6.46
CA GLU A 339 -3.43 -8.39 -6.33
C GLU A 339 -3.57 -7.64 -4.99
N VAL A 340 -3.06 -8.20 -3.89
CA VAL A 340 -3.02 -7.51 -2.59
C VAL A 340 -2.02 -6.35 -2.61
N GLY A 341 -0.96 -6.42 -3.43
CA GLY A 341 -0.02 -5.33 -3.65
C GLY A 341 -0.68 -4.06 -4.22
N HIS A 342 -1.72 -4.22 -5.05
CA HIS A 342 -2.49 -3.09 -5.59
C HIS A 342 -3.25 -2.29 -4.51
N PHE A 343 -3.52 -2.87 -3.32
CA PHE A 343 -4.09 -2.10 -2.20
C PHE A 343 -3.23 -0.92 -1.78
N PHE A 344 -1.91 -1.02 -1.95
CA PHE A 344 -0.96 0.03 -1.61
C PHE A 344 -0.68 0.98 -2.78
N ASN A 345 -1.55 0.95 -3.79
CA ASN A 345 -1.45 1.71 -5.03
C ASN A 345 -0.10 1.50 -5.76
N LEU A 346 0.37 0.25 -5.76
CA LEU A 346 1.51 -0.15 -6.56
C LEU A 346 1.03 -0.53 -7.96
N ASP A 347 1.70 -0.02 -8.99
CA ASP A 347 1.44 -0.37 -10.38
C ASP A 347 2.36 -1.50 -10.86
N HIS A 348 2.04 -2.05 -12.03
CA HIS A 348 2.97 -2.94 -12.72
C HIS A 348 4.22 -2.14 -13.12
N PRO A 349 5.43 -2.70 -12.92
CA PRO A 349 6.64 -2.05 -13.37
C PRO A 349 6.64 -1.99 -14.90
N THR A 350 7.21 -0.91 -15.45
CA THR A 350 7.34 -0.73 -16.90
C THR A 350 8.31 -1.72 -17.55
N ASN A 351 9.26 -2.22 -16.77
CA ASN A 351 10.22 -3.25 -17.15
C ASN A 351 10.03 -4.50 -16.29
N PHE A 352 10.54 -5.64 -16.75
CA PHE A 352 10.55 -6.87 -15.95
C PHE A 352 11.50 -6.73 -14.74
N GLU A 353 10.97 -6.88 -13.52
CA GLU A 353 11.73 -6.74 -12.27
C GLU A 353 11.80 -8.03 -11.45
N GLN A 354 11.24 -9.14 -11.96
CA GLN A 354 11.15 -10.44 -11.28
C GLN A 354 10.61 -10.36 -9.84
N GLY A 355 9.71 -9.41 -9.54
CA GLY A 355 9.11 -9.21 -8.22
C GLY A 355 7.62 -9.52 -8.17
N ILE A 356 6.98 -9.21 -7.02
CA ILE A 356 5.54 -9.41 -6.79
C ILE A 356 4.70 -8.61 -7.78
N MET A 357 5.02 -7.31 -7.95
CA MET A 357 4.22 -6.43 -8.83
C MET A 357 4.48 -6.65 -10.32
N THR A 358 5.43 -7.51 -10.70
CA THR A 358 5.55 -7.94 -12.09
C THR A 358 4.39 -8.90 -12.41
N ASP A 359 3.54 -8.52 -13.36
CA ASP A 359 2.37 -9.32 -13.72
C ASP A 359 2.75 -10.64 -14.43
N SER A 360 1.84 -11.62 -14.41
CA SER A 360 2.13 -12.95 -14.95
C SER A 360 2.37 -12.97 -16.47
N VAL A 361 1.85 -11.98 -17.21
CA VAL A 361 2.09 -11.84 -18.65
C VAL A 361 3.52 -11.39 -18.90
N SER A 362 4.03 -10.43 -18.12
CA SER A 362 5.43 -10.00 -18.16
C SER A 362 6.39 -11.13 -17.82
N TYR A 363 6.04 -12.01 -16.87
CA TYR A 363 6.81 -13.24 -16.64
C TYR A 363 6.84 -14.13 -17.89
N ALA A 364 5.68 -14.44 -18.47
CA ALA A 364 5.64 -15.25 -19.70
C ALA A 364 6.46 -14.64 -20.84
N PHE A 365 6.38 -13.32 -21.05
CA PHE A 365 7.22 -12.62 -22.04
C PHE A 365 8.71 -12.72 -21.74
N ALA A 366 9.13 -12.54 -20.48
CA ALA A 366 10.52 -12.64 -20.08
C ALA A 366 11.12 -14.05 -20.33
N GLY A 367 10.29 -15.09 -20.26
CA GLY A 367 10.69 -16.44 -20.66
C GLY A 367 10.83 -16.60 -22.18
N ASN A 368 9.94 -15.96 -22.96
CA ASN A 368 9.91 -16.08 -24.41
C ASN A 368 11.00 -15.27 -25.13
N ASP A 369 11.37 -14.12 -24.58
CA ASP A 369 12.42 -13.25 -25.15
C ASP A 369 13.83 -13.57 -24.63
N GLY A 370 13.94 -14.51 -23.69
CA GLY A 370 15.20 -14.95 -23.09
C GLY A 370 15.74 -14.03 -22.00
N THR A 371 14.96 -13.06 -21.50
CA THR A 371 15.29 -12.26 -20.32
C THR A 371 15.52 -13.15 -19.09
N THR A 372 14.74 -14.23 -18.97
CA THR A 372 14.98 -15.30 -17.99
C THR A 372 15.40 -16.60 -18.69
N PRO A 373 16.25 -17.44 -18.09
CA PRO A 373 16.69 -18.71 -18.70
C PRO A 373 15.58 -19.77 -18.86
N GLU A 374 14.57 -19.73 -17.99
CA GLU A 374 13.47 -20.71 -17.96
C GLU A 374 12.17 -20.03 -18.41
N GLN A 375 11.24 -20.81 -18.95
CA GLN A 375 9.91 -20.31 -19.31
C GLN A 375 9.00 -20.20 -18.08
N PHE A 376 7.90 -19.46 -18.22
CA PHE A 376 6.85 -19.47 -17.22
C PHE A 376 6.24 -20.89 -17.07
N PRO A 377 5.94 -21.35 -15.85
CA PRO A 377 6.13 -20.69 -14.55
C PRO A 377 7.48 -21.02 -13.88
N ASP A 378 8.36 -21.79 -14.52
CA ASP A 378 9.54 -22.39 -13.88
C ASP A 378 10.56 -21.34 -13.36
N HIS A 379 10.58 -20.14 -13.94
CA HIS A 379 11.39 -19.02 -13.45
C HIS A 379 10.81 -18.26 -12.25
N ILE A 380 9.65 -18.67 -11.71
CA ILE A 380 9.09 -18.11 -10.48
C ILE A 380 9.86 -18.72 -9.32
N LYS A 381 10.73 -17.90 -8.72
CA LYS A 381 11.68 -18.31 -7.69
C LYS A 381 11.66 -17.33 -6.54
N GLU A 382 12.69 -17.37 -5.69
CA GLU A 382 12.75 -16.60 -4.47
C GLU A 382 12.53 -15.08 -4.65
N ASP A 383 13.04 -14.48 -5.71
CA ASP A 383 12.88 -13.03 -5.92
C ASP A 383 11.46 -12.65 -6.36
N SER A 384 10.71 -13.58 -6.94
CA SER A 384 9.31 -13.40 -7.35
C SER A 384 8.36 -13.15 -6.18
N PHE A 385 8.78 -13.47 -4.95
CA PHE A 385 8.02 -13.29 -3.72
C PHE A 385 8.47 -12.06 -2.90
N LYS A 386 9.16 -11.10 -3.53
CA LYS A 386 9.63 -9.88 -2.88
C LYS A 386 9.07 -8.64 -3.57
N PHE A 387 8.79 -7.61 -2.78
CA PHE A 387 8.64 -6.26 -3.28
C PHE A 387 10.03 -5.68 -3.56
N THR A 388 10.16 -4.91 -4.64
CA THR A 388 11.43 -4.22 -4.94
C THR A 388 11.70 -3.11 -3.93
N ASP A 389 12.95 -2.65 -3.82
CA ASP A 389 13.30 -1.55 -2.91
C ASP A 389 12.47 -0.29 -3.17
N TYR A 390 12.15 0.01 -4.43
CA TYR A 390 11.29 1.12 -4.80
C TYR A 390 9.84 0.90 -4.32
N GLN A 391 9.28 -0.30 -4.50
CA GLN A 391 7.94 -0.62 -4.02
C GLN A 391 7.86 -0.57 -2.48
N LYS A 392 8.84 -1.14 -1.77
CA LYS A 392 8.94 -1.04 -0.31
C LYS A 392 8.99 0.40 0.17
N PHE A 393 9.76 1.24 -0.55
CA PHE A 393 9.82 2.66 -0.28
C PHE A 393 8.47 3.36 -0.46
N LEU A 394 7.74 3.09 -1.55
CA LEU A 394 6.41 3.65 -1.76
C LEU A 394 5.43 3.21 -0.68
N MET A 395 5.40 1.92 -0.35
CA MET A 395 4.55 1.40 0.72
C MET A 395 4.87 2.07 2.07
N ALA A 396 6.15 2.31 2.38
CA ALA A 396 6.54 2.99 3.60
C ALA A 396 6.26 4.50 3.61
N HIS A 397 6.39 5.19 2.46
CA HIS A 397 6.50 6.65 2.45
C HIS A 397 5.42 7.42 1.70
N LEU A 398 4.55 6.75 0.94
CA LEU A 398 3.33 7.37 0.42
C LEU A 398 2.40 7.75 1.57
N SER A 399 1.61 8.80 1.34
CA SER A 399 0.60 9.26 2.31
C SER A 399 -0.44 8.18 2.60
N ASP A 400 -1.07 8.26 3.76
CA ASP A 400 -2.19 7.38 4.11
C ASP A 400 -3.31 7.44 3.07
N VAL A 401 -3.53 8.60 2.45
CA VAL A 401 -4.50 8.78 1.36
C VAL A 401 -4.29 7.77 0.24
N HIS A 402 -3.04 7.41 -0.03
CA HIS A 402 -2.64 6.54 -1.13
C HIS A 402 -2.50 5.08 -0.71
N THR A 403 -2.21 4.78 0.55
CA THR A 403 -1.91 3.41 1.01
C THR A 403 -3.05 2.77 1.79
N ARG A 404 -4.01 3.54 2.28
CA ARG A 404 -5.16 3.09 3.08
C ARG A 404 -6.42 2.84 2.23
N PRO A 405 -7.30 1.88 2.60
CA PRO A 405 -8.59 1.71 1.93
C PRO A 405 -9.52 2.92 2.11
N GLY A 406 -10.39 3.15 1.13
CA GLY A 406 -11.51 4.08 1.24
C GLY A 406 -11.13 5.57 1.18
N LEU A 407 -10.00 5.93 0.57
CA LEU A 407 -9.58 7.32 0.36
C LEU A 407 -9.41 7.64 -1.13
N THR A 408 -8.35 7.16 -1.77
CA THR A 408 -8.20 7.28 -3.24
C THR A 408 -8.51 5.98 -3.99
N MET A 409 -8.92 6.08 -5.26
CA MET A 409 -9.09 4.92 -6.15
C MET A 409 -7.75 4.30 -6.54
N PHE A 410 -7.78 3.06 -7.05
CA PHE A 410 -6.57 2.45 -7.59
C PHE A 410 -6.08 3.21 -8.83
N GLY A 411 -4.76 3.40 -8.95
CA GLY A 411 -4.10 4.15 -10.03
C GLY A 411 -4.14 5.67 -9.83
N ALA A 412 -4.94 6.19 -8.91
CA ALA A 412 -5.08 7.62 -8.67
C ALA A 412 -3.94 8.25 -7.84
N ALA A 413 -3.10 7.43 -7.23
CA ALA A 413 -1.91 7.89 -6.51
C ALA A 413 -0.60 7.75 -7.30
N ALA A 414 -0.65 7.31 -8.56
CA ALA A 414 0.54 7.13 -9.40
C ALA A 414 1.10 8.43 -10.01
N GLN A 415 0.77 9.59 -9.44
CA GLN A 415 1.26 10.90 -9.88
C GLN A 415 1.97 11.65 -8.75
#